data_AF-A0A2N0P3H9-F1
#
_entry.id   AF-A0A2N0P3H9-F1
#
_cell.length_a   1.000
_cell.length_b   1.000
_cell.length_c   1.000
_cell.angle_alpha   90.00
_cell.angle_beta   90.00
_cell.angle_gamma   90.00
#
_symmetry.space_group_name_H-M   'P 1'
#
loop_
_entity.id
_entity.type
_entity.pdbx_description
1 polymer ?
#
loop_
_entity_poly.entity_id
_entity_poly.type
_entity_poly.pdbx_seq_one_letter_code
_entity_poly.pdbx_strand_id
1 'polypeptide(L)'
;MFRVLKGNIELTNFSEHELNSFKVKIQTEKLPILDNLVKRKSHVYSSKWKCSICLKDKETYIHLWKSNSQVENAKSDDILKEILLYKIWDFNKAYNLSMLAKGFIHIDLVNLFKNYKILDKDRIKLLDGLVNKLIFDFKVFIWEYKNVKLADLEHQKEINTKMKKLAKKSKLVVNKLNKIVSLHWKL
;
A
#
# COMPACT_ATOMS: atom_id res chain seq x y z
N MET A 1 46.36 19.82 -5.58
CA MET A 1 45.95 19.41 -4.22
C MET A 1 44.43 19.31 -4.19
N PHE A 2 43.87 18.10 -4.33
CA PHE A 2 42.42 17.91 -4.31
C PHE A 2 41.95 17.66 -2.88
N ARG A 3 40.96 18.42 -2.42
CA ARG A 3 40.30 18.17 -1.13
C ARG A 3 39.31 17.03 -1.30
N VAL A 4 39.57 15.91 -0.66
CA VAL A 4 38.63 14.79 -0.54
C VAL A 4 37.58 15.19 0.50
N LEU A 5 36.34 15.32 0.06
CA LEU A 5 35.19 15.38 0.98
C LEU A 5 35.02 13.98 1.58
N LYS A 6 35.49 13.80 2.81
CA LYS A 6 35.10 12.67 3.66
C LYS A 6 33.68 12.92 4.14
N GLY A 7 32.73 12.83 3.22
CA GLY A 7 31.33 12.73 3.57
C GLY A 7 31.13 11.36 4.21
N ASN A 8 30.64 11.32 5.44
CA ASN A 8 30.02 10.11 5.97
C ASN A 8 28.85 9.80 5.03
N ILE A 9 29.07 8.91 4.07
CA ILE A 9 27.99 8.35 3.27
C ILE A 9 27.24 7.44 4.23
N GLU A 10 26.29 8.00 4.99
CA GLU A 10 25.15 7.22 5.42
C GLU A 10 24.46 6.76 4.14
N LEU A 11 24.87 5.58 3.67
CA LEU A 11 24.18 4.82 2.65
C LEU A 11 22.80 4.51 3.24
N THR A 12 21.85 5.43 3.07
CA THR A 12 20.44 5.06 3.04
C THR A 12 20.34 4.06 1.90
N ASN A 13 20.38 2.77 2.26
CA ASN A 13 20.41 1.72 1.27
C ASN A 13 19.13 1.87 0.42
N PHE A 14 19.24 1.64 -0.89
CA PHE A 14 18.13 1.83 -1.82
C PHE A 14 16.83 1.15 -1.32
N SER A 15 16.98 -0.03 -0.71
CA SER A 15 15.90 -0.82 -0.12
C SER A 15 15.17 -0.11 1.03
N GLU A 16 15.88 0.61 1.89
CA GLU A 16 15.35 1.37 3.02
C GLU A 16 14.58 2.60 2.53
N HIS A 17 15.12 3.31 1.53
CA HIS A 17 14.39 4.40 0.88
C HIS A 17 13.10 3.90 0.22
N GLU A 18 13.14 2.77 -0.49
CA GLU A 18 11.94 2.17 -1.07
C GLU A 18 10.90 1.77 -0.02
N LEU A 19 11.34 1.12 1.06
CA LEU A 19 10.46 0.71 2.14
C LEU A 19 9.83 1.94 2.81
N ASN A 20 10.59 3.00 3.05
CA ASN A 20 10.08 4.24 3.62
C ASN A 20 9.07 4.93 2.68
N SER A 21 9.34 4.97 1.37
CA SER A 21 8.36 5.44 0.38
C SER A 21 7.07 4.63 0.42
N PHE A 22 7.19 3.31 0.61
CA PHE A 22 6.05 2.41 0.72
C PHE A 22 5.25 2.63 2.01
N LYS A 23 5.91 2.80 3.16
CA LYS A 23 5.27 3.19 4.45
C LYS A 23 4.47 4.48 4.30
N VAL A 24 5.05 5.52 3.71
CA VAL A 24 4.36 6.80 3.48
C VAL A 24 3.13 6.60 2.59
N LYS A 25 3.19 5.77 1.55
CA LYS A 25 2.04 5.47 0.70
C LYS A 25 0.93 4.72 1.44
N ILE A 26 1.27 3.84 2.39
CA ILE A 26 0.29 3.17 3.24
C ILE A 26 -0.42 4.19 4.13
N GLN A 27 0.37 4.97 4.88
CA GLN A 27 -0.14 5.95 5.86
C GLN A 27 -0.99 7.03 5.20
N THR A 28 -0.59 7.50 4.02
CA THR A 28 -1.33 8.52 3.26
C THR A 28 -2.45 7.95 2.39
N GLU A 29 -2.70 6.64 2.47
CA GLU A 29 -3.67 5.91 1.65
C GLU A 29 -3.45 6.10 0.14
N LYS A 30 -2.19 6.36 -0.26
CA LYS A 30 -1.83 6.66 -1.65
C LYS A 30 -1.37 5.47 -2.47
N LEU A 31 -1.29 4.27 -1.88
CA LEU A 31 -0.94 3.04 -2.59
C LEU A 31 -1.78 2.87 -3.87
N PRO A 32 -1.19 2.45 -5.01
CA PRO A 32 -1.92 2.21 -6.26
C PRO A 32 -2.70 0.89 -6.23
N ILE A 33 -3.59 0.73 -5.24
CA ILE A 33 -4.65 -0.28 -5.26
C ILE A 33 -5.69 0.09 -6.31
N LEU A 34 -6.44 -0.89 -6.81
CA LEU A 34 -7.41 -0.70 -7.88
C LEU A 34 -8.44 0.39 -7.55
N ASP A 35 -8.96 0.44 -6.32
CA ASP A 35 -9.87 1.53 -5.91
C ASP A 35 -9.26 2.91 -6.08
N ASN A 36 -7.97 3.08 -5.74
CA ASN A 36 -7.23 4.32 -5.93
C ASN A 36 -6.90 4.59 -7.40
N LEU A 37 -6.61 3.54 -8.18
CA LEU A 37 -6.35 3.64 -9.61
C LEU A 37 -7.60 4.09 -10.37
N VAL A 38 -8.78 3.54 -10.06
CA VAL A 38 -10.06 3.96 -10.63
C VAL A 38 -10.35 5.42 -10.30
N LYS A 39 -10.15 5.86 -9.04
CA LYS A 39 -10.35 7.27 -8.64
C LYS A 39 -9.44 8.22 -9.43
N ARG A 40 -8.16 7.88 -9.59
CA ARG A 40 -7.15 8.74 -10.25
C ARG A 40 -7.22 8.67 -11.78
N LYS A 41 -7.52 7.50 -12.33
CA LYS A 41 -7.44 7.18 -13.76
C LYS A 41 -8.65 6.36 -14.23
N SER A 42 -9.84 6.89 -13.99
CA SER A 42 -11.12 6.26 -14.40
C SER A 42 -11.28 6.03 -15.91
N HIS A 43 -10.42 6.64 -16.73
CA HIS A 43 -10.38 6.45 -18.19
C HIS A 43 -9.51 5.25 -18.59
N VAL A 44 -8.68 4.74 -17.67
CA VAL A 44 -7.84 3.55 -17.85
C VAL A 44 -8.46 2.36 -17.11
N TYR A 45 -8.85 2.57 -15.85
CA TYR A 45 -9.37 1.51 -15.00
C TYR A 45 -10.88 1.66 -14.79
N SER A 46 -11.63 0.60 -15.06
CA SER A 46 -13.08 0.59 -14.90
C SER A 46 -13.48 0.32 -13.44
N SER A 47 -14.50 1.02 -12.96
CA SER A 47 -15.10 0.78 -11.64
C SER A 47 -15.76 -0.60 -11.51
N LYS A 48 -16.00 -1.29 -12.63
CA LYS A 48 -16.53 -2.67 -12.66
C LYS A 48 -15.45 -3.72 -12.37
N TRP A 49 -14.17 -3.36 -12.41
CA TRP A 49 -13.08 -4.30 -12.19
C TRP A 49 -13.09 -4.80 -10.74
N LYS A 50 -12.87 -6.11 -10.62
CA LYS A 50 -12.70 -6.79 -9.34
C LYS A 50 -11.22 -6.92 -9.01
N CYS A 51 -10.93 -7.33 -7.79
CA CYS A 51 -9.58 -7.60 -7.33
C CYS A 51 -8.86 -8.57 -8.26
N SER A 52 -7.64 -8.21 -8.65
CA SER A 52 -6.81 -9.03 -9.54
C SER A 52 -6.37 -10.35 -8.91
N ILE A 53 -6.41 -10.46 -7.57
CA ILE A 53 -6.07 -11.66 -6.83
C ILE A 53 -7.27 -12.60 -6.70
N CYS A 54 -8.39 -12.13 -6.13
CA CYS A 54 -9.53 -13.00 -5.81
C CYS A 54 -10.63 -13.03 -6.89
N LEU A 55 -10.63 -12.09 -7.84
CA LEU A 55 -11.58 -11.94 -8.95
C LEU A 55 -13.06 -11.75 -8.54
N LYS A 56 -13.39 -11.72 -7.25
CA LYS A 56 -14.76 -11.65 -6.72
C LYS A 56 -15.12 -10.27 -6.18
N ASP A 57 -14.30 -9.79 -5.26
CA ASP A 57 -14.57 -8.57 -4.49
C ASP A 57 -13.91 -7.34 -5.07
N LYS A 58 -14.34 -6.18 -4.59
CA LYS A 58 -13.67 -4.91 -4.89
C LYS A 58 -12.35 -4.84 -4.13
N GLU A 59 -11.25 -4.58 -4.83
CA GLU A 59 -9.95 -4.41 -4.19
C GLU A 59 -9.86 -3.08 -3.45
N THR A 60 -9.91 -3.17 -2.12
CA THR A 60 -9.61 -2.10 -1.17
C THR A 60 -8.34 -2.42 -0.41
N TYR A 61 -7.79 -1.44 0.32
CA TYR A 61 -6.62 -1.68 1.18
C TYR A 61 -6.90 -2.79 2.21
N ILE A 62 -8.05 -2.76 2.88
CA ILE A 62 -8.46 -3.78 3.85
C ILE A 62 -8.65 -5.14 3.16
N HIS A 63 -9.23 -5.16 1.97
CA HIS A 63 -9.41 -6.40 1.22
C HIS A 63 -8.07 -7.07 0.88
N LEU A 64 -7.05 -6.32 0.47
CA LEU A 64 -5.73 -6.90 0.18
C LEU A 64 -5.10 -7.56 1.42
N TRP A 65 -5.29 -6.96 2.59
CA TRP A 65 -4.85 -7.53 3.86
C TRP A 65 -5.60 -8.81 4.24
N LYS A 66 -6.92 -8.87 3.99
CA LYS A 66 -7.76 -10.03 4.32
C LYS A 66 -7.68 -11.16 3.29
N SER A 67 -7.56 -10.84 2.01
CA SER A 67 -7.64 -11.81 0.92
C SER A 67 -6.37 -12.67 0.79
N ASN A 68 -5.24 -12.24 1.38
CA ASN A 68 -3.96 -12.96 1.32
C ASN A 68 -3.52 -13.56 2.67
N SER A 69 -4.26 -13.38 3.76
CA SER A 69 -3.95 -13.98 5.06
C SER A 69 -4.18 -15.50 5.11
N GLN A 70 -4.45 -16.13 3.97
CA GLN A 70 -4.54 -17.59 3.82
C GLN A 70 -3.22 -18.20 3.32
N VAL A 71 -2.16 -17.40 3.13
CA VAL A 71 -0.82 -17.91 2.81
C VAL A 71 -0.05 -18.11 4.12
N GLU A 72 0.30 -19.36 4.36
CA GLU A 72 0.61 -19.97 5.65
C GLU A 72 1.83 -19.41 6.39
N ASN A 73 1.76 -19.58 7.71
CA ASN A 73 2.77 -19.31 8.71
C ASN A 73 4.04 -20.13 8.48
N ALA A 74 5.19 -19.45 8.33
CA ALA A 74 6.49 -20.10 8.48
C ALA A 74 7.45 -19.21 9.28
N LYS A 75 7.75 -19.67 10.50
CA LYS A 75 8.87 -19.29 11.38
C LYS A 75 8.92 -17.80 11.77
N SER A 76 8.17 -17.42 12.81
CA SER A 76 8.39 -16.16 13.55
C SER A 76 8.99 -16.44 14.93
N ASP A 77 9.81 -15.51 15.43
CA ASP A 77 10.44 -15.52 16.75
C ASP A 77 9.44 -15.71 17.89
N ASP A 78 9.89 -16.18 19.05
CA ASP A 78 9.00 -16.51 20.19
C ASP A 78 8.19 -15.29 20.70
N ILE A 79 8.73 -14.07 20.60
CA ILE A 79 7.98 -12.83 20.90
C ILE A 79 6.89 -12.55 19.85
N LEU A 80 7.20 -12.80 18.58
CA LEU A 80 6.21 -12.66 17.50
C LEU A 80 5.12 -13.72 17.63
N LYS A 81 5.46 -14.94 18.06
CA LYS A 81 4.49 -15.99 18.40
C LYS A 81 3.59 -15.57 19.57
N GLU A 82 4.10 -14.93 20.61
CA GLU A 82 3.26 -14.41 21.70
C GLU A 82 2.29 -13.32 21.22
N ILE A 83 2.76 -12.36 20.42
CA ILE A 83 1.91 -11.30 19.83
C ILE A 83 0.85 -11.89 18.89
N LEU A 84 1.21 -12.93 18.13
CA LEU A 84 0.31 -13.77 17.33
C LEU A 84 -0.73 -14.50 18.21
N LEU A 85 -0.27 -15.14 19.28
CA LEU A 85 -1.05 -15.96 20.22
C LEU A 85 -2.09 -15.15 20.98
N TYR A 86 -1.80 -13.89 21.33
CA TYR A 86 -2.77 -12.98 21.96
C TYR A 86 -3.97 -12.64 21.06
N LYS A 87 -4.05 -13.18 19.83
CA LYS A 87 -5.12 -12.89 18.86
C LYS A 87 -5.26 -11.38 18.59
N ILE A 88 -4.23 -10.58 18.86
CA ILE A 88 -4.17 -9.17 18.45
C ILE A 88 -4.20 -9.08 16.91
N TRP A 89 -3.76 -10.16 16.25
CA TRP A 89 -3.76 -10.33 14.80
C TRP A 89 -5.03 -11.00 14.24
N ASP A 90 -6.06 -11.20 15.07
CA ASP A 90 -7.34 -11.73 14.60
C ASP A 90 -8.07 -10.68 13.76
N PHE A 91 -8.05 -10.85 12.43
CA PHE A 91 -8.72 -9.99 11.45
C PHE A 91 -10.25 -9.91 11.61
N ASN A 92 -10.82 -10.71 12.52
CA ASN A 92 -12.23 -10.73 12.87
C ASN A 92 -12.59 -9.88 14.10
N LYS A 93 -11.60 -9.36 14.85
CA LYS A 93 -11.83 -8.37 15.91
C LYS A 93 -11.85 -6.95 15.32
N ALA A 94 -12.35 -5.98 16.09
CA ALA A 94 -12.50 -4.57 15.67
C ALA A 94 -11.20 -3.90 15.17
N TYR A 95 -10.04 -4.45 15.53
CA TYR A 95 -8.73 -3.94 15.14
C TYR A 95 -8.07 -4.85 14.10
N ASN A 96 -7.91 -4.36 12.87
CA ASN A 96 -7.18 -5.06 11.81
C ASN A 96 -5.72 -4.58 11.75
N LEU A 97 -4.78 -5.48 11.42
CA LEU A 97 -3.35 -5.17 11.31
C LEU A 97 -3.03 -4.05 10.30
N SER A 98 -3.93 -3.86 9.33
CA SER A 98 -3.80 -2.79 8.34
C SER A 98 -3.81 -1.39 8.99
N MET A 99 -4.43 -1.23 10.16
CA MET A 99 -4.39 0.01 10.97
C MET A 99 -3.03 0.24 11.62
N LEU A 100 -2.36 -0.80 12.09
CA LEU A 100 -1.01 -0.70 12.66
C LEU A 100 -0.01 -0.22 11.61
N ALA A 101 -0.08 -0.76 10.39
CA ALA A 101 0.73 -0.31 9.26
C ALA A 101 0.43 1.15 8.84
N LYS A 102 -0.76 1.67 9.16
CA LYS A 102 -1.12 3.09 8.98
C LYS A 102 -0.66 3.99 10.13
N GLY A 103 -0.03 3.43 11.17
CA GLY A 103 0.45 4.17 12.33
C GLY A 103 -0.55 4.29 13.49
N PHE A 104 -1.70 3.61 13.42
CA PHE A 104 -2.65 3.56 14.54
C PHE A 104 -2.27 2.44 15.49
N ILE A 105 -2.03 2.74 16.77
CA ILE A 105 -1.65 1.75 17.78
C ILE A 105 -2.87 1.49 18.67
N HIS A 106 -3.32 0.24 18.78
CA HIS A 106 -4.44 -0.11 19.66
C HIS A 106 -4.06 0.00 21.14
N ILE A 107 -5.01 0.39 21.99
CA ILE A 107 -4.78 0.53 23.43
C ILE A 107 -4.37 -0.80 24.09
N ASP A 108 -4.88 -1.94 23.60
CA ASP A 108 -4.49 -3.26 24.10
C ASP A 108 -3.01 -3.55 23.86
N LEU A 109 -2.46 -3.14 22.71
CA LEU A 109 -1.04 -3.30 22.40
C LEU A 109 -0.19 -2.39 23.30
N VAL A 110 -0.66 -1.17 23.58
CA VAL A 110 0.00 -0.27 24.55
C VAL A 110 0.00 -0.88 25.95
N ASN A 111 -1.13 -1.44 26.39
CA ASN A 111 -1.26 -2.06 27.71
C ASN A 111 -0.42 -3.34 27.83
N LEU A 112 -0.32 -4.15 26.77
CA LEU A 112 0.58 -5.29 26.72
C LEU A 112 2.03 -4.87 27.04
N PHE A 113 2.54 -3.84 26.37
CA PHE A 113 3.90 -3.34 26.63
C PHE A 113 4.08 -2.65 27.99
N LYS A 114 3.01 -2.23 28.66
CA LYS A 114 3.08 -1.74 30.05
C LYS A 114 3.30 -2.86 31.06
N ASN A 115 2.84 -4.07 30.76
CA ASN A 115 2.98 -5.21 31.66
C ASN A 115 4.42 -5.76 31.71
N TYR A 116 5.24 -5.44 30.71
CA TYR A 116 6.65 -5.78 30.72
C TYR A 116 7.48 -4.64 31.34
N LYS A 117 8.51 -4.99 32.14
CA LYS A 117 9.48 -4.03 32.71
C LYS A 117 10.49 -3.54 31.65
N ILE A 118 10.00 -3.01 30.54
CA ILE A 118 10.81 -2.50 29.41
C ILE A 118 10.85 -0.97 29.49
N LEU A 119 12.03 -0.38 29.25
CA LEU A 119 12.20 1.07 29.17
C LEU A 119 11.46 1.66 27.98
N ASP A 120 10.94 2.88 28.10
CA ASP A 120 10.16 3.57 27.05
C ASP A 120 10.84 3.59 25.68
N LYS A 121 12.14 3.88 25.67
CA LYS A 121 12.95 3.90 24.45
C LYS A 121 12.98 2.55 23.74
N ASP A 122 13.05 1.46 24.51
CA ASP A 122 13.09 0.11 23.97
C ASP A 122 11.70 -0.35 23.51
N ARG A 123 10.63 0.12 24.17
CA ARG A 123 9.25 -0.09 23.70
C ARG A 123 9.00 0.55 22.35
N ILE A 124 9.45 1.78 22.15
CA ILE A 124 9.32 2.50 20.87
C ILE A 124 10.09 1.77 19.78
N LYS A 125 11.34 1.37 20.04
CA LYS A 125 12.15 0.59 19.09
C LYS A 125 11.50 -0.74 18.71
N LEU A 126 10.96 -1.45 19.70
CA LEU A 126 10.31 -2.73 19.48
C LEU A 126 9.04 -2.55 18.63
N LEU A 127 8.23 -1.54 18.93
CA LEU A 127 7.05 -1.23 18.13
C LEU A 127 7.40 -0.82 16.70
N ASP A 128 8.43 0.02 16.50
CA ASP A 128 8.90 0.39 15.18
C ASP A 128 9.40 -0.84 14.41
N GLY A 129 10.16 -1.72 15.06
CA GLY A 129 10.59 -3.01 14.51
C GLY A 129 9.41 -3.88 14.05
N LEU A 130 8.37 -3.99 14.89
CA LEU A 130 7.15 -4.73 14.57
C LEU A 130 6.41 -4.13 13.36
N VAL A 131 6.20 -2.81 13.35
CA VAL A 131 5.53 -2.11 12.23
C VAL A 131 6.34 -2.28 10.94
N ASN A 132 7.66 -2.17 11.01
CA ASN A 132 8.55 -2.30 9.86
C ASN A 132 8.52 -3.71 9.30
N LYS A 133 8.58 -4.73 10.16
CA LYS A 133 8.48 -6.14 9.75
C LYS A 133 7.12 -6.42 9.12
N LEU A 134 6.04 -5.93 9.72
CA LEU A 134 4.69 -6.08 9.20
C LEU A 134 4.52 -5.44 7.81
N ILE A 135 5.02 -4.22 7.63
CA ILE A 135 4.95 -3.52 6.33
C ILE A 135 5.82 -4.20 5.29
N PHE A 136 7.00 -4.70 5.68
CA PHE A 136 7.87 -5.47 4.81
C PHE A 136 7.19 -6.76 4.32
N ASP A 137 6.60 -7.53 5.24
CA ASP A 137 5.88 -8.77 4.89
C ASP A 137 4.67 -8.48 3.99
N PHE A 138 3.92 -7.40 4.27
CA PHE A 138 2.87 -6.93 3.35
C PHE A 138 3.42 -6.56 1.97
N LYS A 139 4.58 -5.90 1.88
CA LYS A 139 5.22 -5.53 0.60
C LYS A 139 5.56 -6.79 -0.21
N VAL A 140 6.26 -7.75 0.41
CA VAL A 140 6.79 -8.93 -0.28
C VAL A 140 5.68 -9.92 -0.63
N PHE A 141 4.88 -10.33 0.36
CA PHE A 141 3.95 -11.45 0.19
C PHE A 141 2.62 -11.06 -0.45
N ILE A 142 2.22 -9.78 -0.32
CA ILE A 142 0.91 -9.33 -0.79
C ILE A 142 1.05 -8.36 -1.94
N TRP A 143 1.81 -7.28 -1.75
CA TRP A 143 1.85 -6.18 -2.68
C TRP A 143 2.56 -6.52 -4.01
N GLU A 144 3.71 -7.19 -3.95
CA GLU A 144 4.45 -7.59 -5.16
C GLU A 144 3.67 -8.61 -5.99
N TYR A 145 3.13 -9.65 -5.34
CA TYR A 145 2.26 -10.62 -5.99
C TYR A 145 1.03 -9.97 -6.65
N LYS A 146 0.38 -9.06 -5.93
CA LYS A 146 -0.74 -8.27 -6.46
C LYS A 146 -0.34 -7.49 -7.71
N ASN A 147 0.85 -6.88 -7.75
CA ASN A 147 1.28 -6.09 -8.91
C ASN A 147 1.50 -6.94 -10.15
N VAL A 148 1.99 -8.17 -9.99
CA VAL A 148 2.09 -9.14 -11.08
C VAL A 148 0.70 -9.45 -11.64
N LYS A 149 -0.27 -9.81 -10.77
CA LYS A 149 -1.64 -10.10 -11.20
C LYS A 149 -2.35 -8.92 -11.83
N LEU A 150 -2.09 -7.70 -11.34
CA LEU A 150 -2.62 -6.50 -11.97
C LEU A 150 -2.00 -6.28 -13.36
N ALA A 151 -0.71 -6.54 -13.55
CA ALA A 151 -0.07 -6.43 -14.85
C ALA A 151 -0.64 -7.44 -15.86
N ASP A 152 -0.89 -8.68 -15.44
CA ASP A 152 -1.55 -9.70 -16.27
C ASP A 152 -2.95 -9.23 -16.71
N LEU A 153 -3.75 -8.70 -15.77
CA LEU A 153 -5.08 -8.19 -16.05
C LEU A 153 -5.03 -6.97 -16.98
N GLU A 154 -4.06 -6.07 -16.80
CA GLU A 154 -3.86 -4.93 -17.69
C GLU A 154 -3.50 -5.39 -19.10
N HIS A 155 -2.65 -6.41 -19.24
CA HIS A 155 -2.29 -6.99 -20.53
C HIS A 155 -3.51 -7.60 -21.23
N GLN A 156 -4.33 -8.38 -20.52
CA GLN A 156 -5.59 -8.93 -21.03
C GLN A 156 -6.61 -7.86 -21.45
N LYS A 157 -6.47 -6.63 -20.93
CA LYS A 157 -7.32 -5.48 -21.24
C LYS A 157 -6.65 -4.49 -22.18
N GLU A 158 -5.53 -4.89 -22.79
CA GLU A 158 -4.73 -4.10 -23.74
C GLU A 158 -4.27 -2.74 -23.19
N ILE A 159 -4.14 -2.62 -21.87
CA ILE A 159 -3.70 -1.39 -21.21
C ILE A 159 -2.18 -1.30 -21.27
N ASN A 160 -1.69 -0.30 -22.01
CA ASN A 160 -0.25 -0.04 -22.14
C ASN A 160 0.23 1.16 -21.31
N THR A 161 1.55 1.33 -21.24
CA THR A 161 2.19 2.43 -20.49
C THR A 161 1.83 3.82 -21.03
N LYS A 162 1.55 3.96 -22.34
CA LYS A 162 1.12 5.23 -22.93
C LYS A 162 -0.24 5.64 -22.38
N MET A 163 -1.19 4.71 -22.33
CA MET A 163 -2.53 4.93 -21.74
C MET A 163 -2.42 5.35 -20.28
N LYS A 164 -1.54 4.71 -19.50
CA LYS A 164 -1.30 5.08 -18.11
C LYS A 164 -0.67 6.46 -17.97
N LYS A 165 0.16 6.92 -18.91
CA LYS A 165 0.80 8.25 -18.85
C LYS A 165 -0.13 9.39 -19.27
N LEU A 166 -1.24 9.10 -19.95
CA LEU A 166 -2.20 10.12 -20.34
C LEU A 166 -2.81 10.78 -19.09
N ALA A 167 -2.67 12.10 -19.01
CA ALA A 167 -3.47 12.88 -18.10
C ALA A 167 -4.93 12.81 -18.57
N LYS A 168 -5.87 12.80 -17.61
CA LYS A 168 -7.30 12.92 -17.91
C LYS A 168 -7.45 14.21 -18.74
N LYS A 169 -7.77 14.12 -20.04
CA LYS A 169 -8.18 15.30 -20.81
C LYS A 169 -9.32 15.91 -20.00
N SER A 170 -9.13 17.12 -19.51
CA SER A 170 -10.13 17.75 -18.66
C SER A 170 -11.45 17.76 -19.44
N LYS A 171 -12.56 17.41 -18.78
CA LYS A 171 -13.91 17.53 -19.36
C LYS A 171 -14.14 18.93 -19.98
N LEU A 172 -13.41 19.93 -19.48
CA LEU A 172 -13.38 21.30 -19.98
C LEU A 172 -12.92 21.40 -21.45
N VAL A 173 -11.87 20.67 -21.85
CA VAL A 173 -11.34 20.72 -23.23
C VAL A 173 -12.28 20.04 -24.21
N VAL A 174 -12.90 18.92 -23.82
CA VAL A 174 -13.89 18.22 -24.65
C VAL A 174 -15.17 19.04 -24.81
N ASN A 175 -15.66 19.68 -23.73
CA ASN A 175 -16.81 20.58 -23.81
C ASN A 175 -16.53 21.84 -24.64
N LYS A 176 -15.29 22.36 -24.59
CA LYS A 176 -14.88 23.53 -25.39
C LYS A 176 -14.78 23.19 -26.88
N LEU A 177 -14.22 22.03 -27.23
CA LEU A 177 -14.20 21.51 -28.60
C LEU A 177 -15.61 21.24 -29.14
N ASN A 178 -16.48 20.61 -28.35
CA ASN A 178 -17.87 20.37 -28.76
C ASN A 178 -18.66 21.68 -28.96
N LYS A 179 -18.39 22.72 -28.17
CA LYS A 179 -18.97 24.06 -28.37
C LYS A 179 -18.47 24.72 -29.65
N ILE A 180 -17.18 24.62 -29.95
CA ILE A 180 -16.58 25.20 -31.17
C ILE A 180 -17.10 24.48 -32.42
N VAL A 181 -17.16 23.14 -32.39
CA VAL A 181 -17.74 22.35 -33.49
C VAL A 181 -19.22 22.68 -33.66
N SER A 182 -19.99 22.83 -32.59
CA SER A 182 -21.41 23.20 -32.69
C SER A 182 -21.65 24.62 -33.24
N LEU A 183 -20.70 25.55 -33.05
CA LEU A 183 -20.75 26.90 -33.62
C LEU A 183 -20.40 26.90 -35.12
N HIS A 184 -19.53 26.00 -35.57
CA HIS A 184 -19.08 25.92 -36.95
C HIS A 184 -20.10 25.26 -37.91
N TRP A 185 -21.10 24.54 -37.37
CA TRP A 185 -22.21 23.97 -38.14
C TRP A 185 -23.48 24.84 -38.13
N LYS A 186 -23.38 26.10 -37.67
CA LYS A 186 -24.48 27.08 -37.60
C LYS A 186 -24.28 28.32 -38.47
N LEU A 187 -23.30 28.30 -39.38
CA LEU A 187 -23.12 29.28 -40.47
C LEU A 187 -23.34 28.56 -41.80
#